data_AF-A0A257IS30-F1
#
_entry.id   AF-A0A257IS30-F1
#
_cell.length_a   1.000
_cell.length_b   1.000
_cell.length_c   1.000
_cell.angle_alpha   90.00
_cell.angle_beta   90.00
_cell.angle_gamma   90.00
#
_symmetry.space_group_name_H-M   'P 1'
#
loop_
_entity.id
_entity.type
_entity.pdbx_description
1 polymer ?
#
loop_
_entity_poly.entity_id
_entity_poly.type
_entity_poly.pdbx_seq_one_letter_code
_entity_poly.pdbx_strand_id
1 'polypeptide(L)' 'MRWALGAATGSALAGPIRADLVWRERALLGFGTTLWLRAAHADAALVDRALDAAVALLRHIERQMRLFDPDSAQC' A
#
# COMPACT_ATOMS: atom_id res chain seq x y z
N MET A 1 3.20 -61.83 -23.14
CA MET A 1 2.64 -60.91 -22.12
C MET A 1 3.20 -59.51 -22.38
N ARG A 2 2.36 -58.54 -22.77
CA ARG A 2 2.74 -57.14 -23.03
C ARG A 2 2.06 -56.27 -21.98
N TRP A 3 2.84 -55.70 -21.07
CA TRP A 3 2.41 -54.61 -20.20
C TRP A 3 3.28 -53.40 -20.51
N ALA A 4 2.71 -52.43 -21.20
CA ALA A 4 3.31 -51.12 -21.37
C ALA A 4 2.18 -50.12 -21.25
N LEU A 5 2.20 -49.30 -20.21
CA LEU A 5 1.58 -47.97 -20.16
C LEU A 5 2.13 -47.28 -18.91
N GLY A 6 3.27 -46.61 -19.09
CA GLY A 6 3.72 -45.59 -18.16
C GLY A 6 2.82 -44.36 -18.32
N ALA A 7 2.03 -44.06 -17.30
CA ALA A 7 1.34 -42.78 -17.19
C ALA A 7 2.26 -41.81 -16.45
N ALA A 8 3.10 -41.10 -17.20
CA ALA A 8 3.75 -39.90 -16.70
C ALA A 8 2.69 -38.81 -16.59
N THR A 9 2.01 -38.73 -15.44
CA THR A 9 1.21 -37.57 -15.07
C THR A 9 2.15 -36.38 -14.95
N GLY A 10 2.14 -35.52 -15.97
CA GLY A 10 2.85 -34.26 -15.96
C GLY A 10 2.41 -33.43 -14.76
N SER A 11 3.34 -33.20 -13.83
CA SER A 11 3.21 -32.16 -12.82
C SER A 11 3.06 -30.83 -13.54
N ALA A 12 1.85 -30.28 -13.53
CA ALA A 12 1.63 -28.90 -13.91
C ALA A 12 2.51 -28.03 -13.00
N LEU A 13 3.51 -27.38 -13.60
CA LEU A 13 4.29 -26.35 -12.93
C LEU A 13 3.31 -25.23 -12.58
N ALA A 14 2.88 -25.17 -11.31
CA ALA A 14 2.21 -24.01 -10.77
C ALA A 14 3.21 -22.84 -10.80
N GLY A 15 3.13 -22.04 -11.86
CA GLY A 15 3.86 -20.78 -11.94
C GLY A 15 3.46 -19.86 -10.79
N PRO A 16 4.34 -18.94 -10.36
CA PRO A 16 4.02 -18.04 -9.26
C PRO A 16 2.78 -17.21 -9.62
N ILE A 17 1.74 -17.29 -8.77
CA ILE A 17 0.60 -16.39 -8.85
C ILE A 17 1.12 -14.99 -8.55
N ARG A 18 1.34 -14.19 -9.60
CA ARG A 18 1.54 -12.76 -9.45
C ARG A 18 0.20 -12.19 -8.99
N ALA A 19 0.08 -11.89 -7.70
CA ALA A 19 -1.06 -11.15 -7.20
C ALA A 19 -1.12 -9.82 -7.96
N ASP A 20 -2.27 -9.51 -8.57
CA ASP A 20 -2.45 -8.27 -9.30
C ASP A 20 -2.41 -7.11 -8.29
N LEU A 21 -1.42 -6.24 -8.43
CA LEU A 21 -1.19 -5.16 -7.48
C LEU A 21 -1.99 -3.94 -7.93
N VAL A 22 -2.95 -3.52 -7.09
CA VAL A 22 -3.70 -2.29 -7.32
C VAL A 22 -2.88 -1.13 -6.78
N TRP A 23 -2.42 -0.27 -7.68
CA TRP A 23 -1.73 0.97 -7.34
C TRP A 23 -2.73 2.08 -6.99
N ARG A 24 -2.46 2.78 -5.89
CA ARG A 24 -3.22 3.95 -5.45
C ARG A 24 -2.27 5.07 -5.07
N GLU A 25 -2.77 6.29 -5.17
CA GLU A 25 -2.02 7.51 -4.89
C GLU A 25 -2.87 8.53 -4.11
N ARG A 26 -2.21 9.37 -3.31
CA ARG A 26 -2.76 10.56 -2.69
C ARG A 26 -1.78 11.72 -2.84
N ALA A 27 -2.29 12.85 -3.32
CA ALA A 27 -1.58 14.12 -3.28
C ALA A 27 -2.06 14.94 -2.07
N LEU A 28 -1.14 15.60 -1.39
CA LEU A 28 -1.48 16.56 -0.34
C LEU A 28 -0.57 17.79 -0.44
N LEU A 29 -1.17 18.95 -0.14
CA LEU A 29 -0.44 20.19 0.13
C LEU A 29 -0.25 20.30 1.63
N GLY A 30 1.00 20.44 2.07
CA GLY A 30 1.38 20.55 3.47
C GLY A 30 2.89 20.70 3.62
N PHE A 31 3.36 21.10 4.79
CA PHE A 31 4.79 21.32 5.07
C PHE A 31 5.46 22.33 4.10
N GLY A 32 4.68 23.26 3.54
CA GLY A 32 5.16 24.24 2.56
C GLY A 32 5.46 23.66 1.16
N THR A 33 5.04 22.43 0.86
CA THR A 33 5.29 21.78 -0.43
C THR A 33 4.11 20.89 -0.86
N THR A 34 4.28 20.19 -1.99
CA THR A 34 3.37 19.13 -2.46
C THR A 34 4.00 17.77 -2.17
N LEU A 35 3.27 16.90 -1.47
CA LEU A 35 3.68 15.53 -1.21
C LEU A 35 2.78 14.56 -1.98
N TRP A 36 3.38 13.49 -2.49
CA TRP A 36 2.71 12.41 -3.19
C TRP A 36 3.00 11.08 -2.49
N LEU A 37 1.94 10.39 -2.06
CA LEU A 37 2.03 9.07 -1.44
C LEU A 37 1.49 8.04 -2.42
N ARG A 38 2.30 7.03 -2.73
CA ARG A 38 1.90 5.94 -3.63
C ARG A 38 2.19 4.59 -3.00
N ALA A 39 1.20 3.69 -3.04
CA ALA A 39 1.31 2.35 -2.52
C ALA A 39 0.55 1.36 -3.43
N ALA A 40 0.89 0.08 -3.33
CA ALA A 40 0.21 -0.98 -4.07
C ALA A 40 -0.10 -2.17 -3.16
N HIS A 41 -1.28 -2.75 -3.33
CA HIS A 41 -1.68 -3.95 -2.62
C HIS A 41 -2.68 -4.76 -3.45
N ALA A 42 -2.76 -6.08 -3.22
CA ALA A 42 -3.71 -6.94 -3.90
C ALA A 42 -5.17 -6.64 -3.50
N ASP A 43 -5.37 -6.18 -2.25
CA ASP A 43 -6.64 -5.64 -1.75
C ASP A 43 -6.67 -4.12 -1.91
N ALA A 44 -7.51 -3.63 -2.83
CA ALA A 44 -7.73 -2.22 -3.10
C ALA A 44 -8.23 -1.45 -1.86
N ALA A 45 -9.13 -2.03 -1.08
CA ALA A 45 -9.68 -1.38 0.11
C ALA A 45 -8.63 -1.25 1.22
N LEU A 46 -7.68 -2.19 1.29
CA LEU A 46 -6.56 -2.08 2.22
C LEU A 46 -5.64 -0.92 1.83
N VAL A 47 -5.22 -0.83 0.57
CA VAL A 47 -4.30 0.25 0.13
C VAL A 47 -4.96 1.62 0.24
N ASP A 48 -6.27 1.73 -0.03
CA ASP A 48 -7.00 2.99 0.15
C ASP A 48 -7.03 3.40 1.63
N ARG A 49 -7.37 2.48 2.56
CA ARG A 49 -7.33 2.76 4.00
C ARG A 49 -5.93 3.11 4.50
N ALA A 50 -4.90 2.42 4.02
CA ALA A 50 -3.52 2.68 4.41
C ALA A 50 -3.05 4.08 3.96
N LEU A 51 -3.39 4.47 2.74
CA LEU A 51 -3.08 5.80 2.23
C LEU A 51 -3.83 6.89 3.00
N ASP A 52 -5.11 6.69 3.29
CA ASP A 52 -5.90 7.67 4.06
C ASP A 52 -5.35 7.81 5.50
N ALA A 53 -4.94 6.72 6.13
CA ALA A 53 -4.28 6.75 7.44
C ALA A 53 -2.93 7.49 7.40
N ALA A 54 -2.12 7.28 6.36
CA ALA A 54 -0.86 7.98 6.17
C ALA A 54 -1.08 9.50 5.98
N VAL A 55 -2.09 9.89 5.20
CA VAL A 55 -2.47 11.31 5.04
C VAL A 55 -2.91 11.91 6.38
N ALA A 56 -3.74 11.19 7.15
CA ALA A 56 -4.20 11.66 8.46
C ALA A 56 -3.05 11.87 9.45
N LEU A 57 -2.09 10.94 9.47
CA LEU A 57 -0.88 11.05 10.28
C LEU A 57 -0.04 12.25 9.89
N LEU A 58 0.21 12.46 8.60
CA LEU A 58 0.98 13.62 8.12
C LEU A 58 0.30 14.93 8.51
N ARG A 59 -1.03 15.03 8.38
CA ARG A 59 -1.77 16.21 8.84
C ARG A 59 -1.69 16.42 10.34
N HIS A 60 -1.67 15.35 11.13
CA HIS A 60 -1.47 15.44 12.58
C HIS A 60 -0.08 15.99 12.91
N ILE A 61 0.98 15.44 12.30
CA ILE A 61 2.35 15.92 12.47
C ILE A 61 2.49 17.39 12.06
N GLU A 62 1.91 17.80 10.93
CA GLU A 62 1.92 19.19 10.48
C GLU A 62 1.28 20.12 11.52
N ARG A 63 0.17 19.71 12.16
CA ARG A 63 -0.45 20.49 13.25
C ARG A 63 0.47 20.62 14.45
N GLN A 64 1.15 19.55 14.87
CA GLN A 64 2.09 19.58 16.00
C GLN A 64 3.32 20.45 15.74
N MET A 65 3.69 20.66 14.47
CA MET A 65 4.83 21.48 14.07
C MET A 65 4.46 22.93 13.72
N ARG A 66 3.17 23.30 13.81
CA ARG A 66 2.78 24.70 13.73
C ARG A 66 3.26 25.42 14.99
N LEU A 67 4.37 26.14 14.87
CA LEU A 67 4.96 27.03 15.89
C LEU A 67 3.96 28.07 16.45
N PHE A 68 2.80 28.27 15.81
CA PHE A 68 1.77 29.25 16.16
C PHE A 68 0.38 28.62 16.40
N ASP A 69 0.32 27.37 16.88
CA ASP A 69 -0.93 26.80 17.41
C ASP A 69 -1.13 27.26 18.87
N PRO A 70 -2.25 27.92 19.24
CA PRO A 70 -2.52 28.34 20.61
C PRO A 70 -2.74 27.18 21.60
N ASP A 71 -2.93 25.94 21.11
CA ASP A 71 -2.96 24.71 21.93
C ASP A 71 -1.59 23.97 21.94
N SER A 72 -0.54 24.59 21.39
CA SER A 72 0.84 24.11 21.55
C SER A 72 1.21 24.17 23.03
N ALA A 73 1.71 23.05 23.59
CA ALA A 73 2.18 22.92 24.98
C ALA A 73 3.46 23.74 25.28
N GLN A 74 3.69 24.83 24.55
CA GLN A 74 4.78 25.77 24.70
C GLN A 74 4.18 27.17 24.95
N CYS A 75 3.60 27.35 26.14
CA CYS A 75 3.40 28.64 26.80
C CYS A 75 3.81 28.51 28.27
#